data_AF-A0A1X9STN4-F1
#
_entry.id   AF-A0A1X9STN4-F1
#
_cell.length_a   1.000
_cell.length_b   1.000
_cell.length_c   1.000
_cell.angle_alpha   90.00
_cell.angle_beta   90.00
_cell.angle_gamma   90.00
#
_symmetry.space_group_name_H-M   'P 1'
#
loop_
_entity.id
_entity.type
_entity.pdbx_description
1 polymer ?
#
loop_
_entity_poly.entity_id
_entity_poly.type
_entity_poly.pdbx_seq_one_letter_code
_entity_poly.pdbx_strand_id
1 'polypeptide(L)'
;MEFLKEYIDYIIFATLGIMAFIACWCVIERVLFLRKVDINSYTSQTELDNALSYNLTTLYIIYSNAPYVGLLGTVIGIMISFYDMSISATIDVKSVVLGLSLALKATALGLLVAIPSLIAYNYLFRAVNLISSRYKK
;
A
#
# COMPACT_ATOMS: atom_id res chain seq x y z
N MET A 1 -18.71 -17.71 -11.22
CA MET A 1 -17.49 -17.87 -10.40
C MET A 1 -16.22 -18.00 -11.25
N GLU A 2 -16.29 -18.48 -12.51
CA GLU A 2 -15.12 -18.50 -13.42
C GLU A 2 -14.50 -17.11 -13.66
N PHE A 3 -15.31 -16.08 -13.90
CA PHE A 3 -14.83 -14.69 -14.01
C PHE A 3 -14.08 -14.22 -12.75
N LEU A 4 -14.53 -14.64 -11.58
CA LEU A 4 -13.92 -14.23 -10.31
C LEU A 4 -12.54 -14.91 -10.18
N LYS A 5 -12.45 -16.19 -10.51
CA LYS A 5 -11.22 -17.00 -10.49
C LYS A 5 -10.15 -16.51 -11.46
N GLU A 6 -10.53 -16.06 -12.66
CA GLU A 6 -9.57 -15.64 -13.68
C GLU A 6 -9.06 -14.21 -13.46
N TYR A 7 -9.87 -13.31 -12.89
CA TYR A 7 -9.54 -11.89 -12.82
C TYR A 7 -9.01 -11.42 -11.45
N ILE A 8 -9.24 -12.17 -10.37
CA ILE A 8 -8.87 -11.69 -9.02
C ILE A 8 -7.38 -11.46 -8.84
N ASP A 9 -6.55 -12.41 -9.26
CA ASP A 9 -5.11 -12.29 -9.08
C ASP A 9 -4.60 -11.05 -9.82
N TYR A 10 -5.10 -10.80 -11.03
CA TYR A 10 -4.79 -9.59 -11.80
C TYR A 10 -5.27 -8.32 -11.11
N ILE A 11 -6.48 -8.31 -10.54
CA ILE A 11 -7.02 -7.14 -9.83
C ILE A 11 -6.17 -6.82 -8.59
N ILE A 12 -5.81 -7.82 -7.79
CA ILE A 12 -5.00 -7.61 -6.59
C ILE A 12 -3.60 -7.14 -6.98
N PHE A 13 -2.96 -7.75 -7.98
CA PHE A 13 -1.63 -7.35 -8.41
C PHE A 13 -1.63 -5.96 -9.05
N ALA A 14 -2.66 -5.62 -9.82
CA ALA A 14 -2.81 -4.30 -10.41
C ALA A 14 -3.02 -3.23 -9.32
N THR A 15 -3.90 -3.48 -8.35
CA THR A 15 -4.14 -2.54 -7.24
C THR A 15 -2.89 -2.34 -6.39
N LEU A 16 -2.21 -3.42 -5.99
CA LEU A 16 -0.94 -3.34 -5.26
C LEU A 16 0.17 -2.66 -6.07
N GLY A 17 0.22 -2.91 -7.38
CA GLY A 17 1.17 -2.26 -8.29
C GLY A 17 0.94 -0.75 -8.39
N ILE A 18 -0.32 -0.32 -8.51
CA ILE A 18 -0.69 1.10 -8.50
C ILE A 18 -0.33 1.74 -7.16
N MET A 19 -0.65 1.08 -6.03
CA MET A 19 -0.28 1.55 -4.70
C MET A 19 1.24 1.72 -4.55
N ALA A 20 2.02 0.75 -5.04
CA ALA A 20 3.48 0.80 -5.01
C ALA A 20 4.03 1.95 -5.87
N PHE A 21 3.47 2.15 -7.06
CA PHE A 21 3.88 3.24 -7.95
C PHE A 21 3.59 4.62 -7.34
N ILE A 22 2.38 4.81 -6.80
CA ILE A 22 1.99 6.06 -6.14
C ILE A 22 2.85 6.30 -4.90
N ALA A 23 3.11 5.27 -4.08
CA ALA A 23 3.98 5.40 -2.92
C ALA A 23 5.38 5.86 -3.33
N CYS A 24 5.98 5.20 -4.34
CA CYS A 24 7.31 5.57 -4.84
C CYS A 24 7.34 7.03 -5.35
N TRP A 25 6.34 7.42 -6.13
CA TRP A 25 6.18 8.79 -6.62
C TRP A 25 6.10 9.81 -5.47
N CYS A 26 5.21 9.59 -4.51
CA CYS A 26 5.02 10.47 -3.36
C CYS A 26 6.29 10.58 -2.50
N VAL A 27 7.05 9.49 -2.33
CA VAL A 27 8.33 9.50 -1.62
C VAL A 27 9.33 10.39 -2.35
N ILE A 28 9.50 10.21 -3.66
CA ILE A 28 10.45 11.00 -4.47
C ILE A 28 10.08 12.48 -4.42
N GLU A 29 8.81 12.80 -4.68
CA GLU A 29 8.30 14.18 -4.64
C GLU A 29 8.56 14.82 -3.26
N ARG A 30 8.32 14.08 -2.17
CA ARG A 30 8.53 14.61 -0.82
C ARG A 30 9.99 14.77 -0.44
N VAL A 31 10.86 13.85 -0.82
CA VAL A 31 12.30 14.02 -0.58
C VAL A 31 12.83 15.25 -1.31
N LEU A 32 12.36 15.51 -2.54
CA LEU A 32 12.75 16.69 -3.31
C LEU A 32 12.17 17.98 -2.73
N PHE A 33 10.90 17.97 -2.28
CA PHE A 33 10.26 19.11 -1.64
C PHE A 33 10.98 19.50 -0.34
N LEU A 34 11.24 18.55 0.55
CA LEU A 34 11.90 18.80 1.83
C LEU A 34 13.34 19.31 1.66
N ARG A 35 14.00 18.97 0.55
CA ARG A 35 15.33 19.50 0.21
C ARG A 35 15.31 20.94 -0.27
N LYS A 36 14.20 21.43 -0.80
CA LYS A 36 14.07 22.77 -1.40
C LYS A 36 13.25 23.75 -0.56
N VAL A 37 12.62 23.30 0.52
CA VAL A 37 11.73 24.14 1.32
C VAL A 37 12.53 25.19 2.08
N ASP A 38 12.12 26.45 1.96
CA ASP A 38 12.62 27.56 2.78
C ASP A 38 11.56 27.90 3.84
N ILE A 39 11.97 27.96 5.10
CA ILE A 39 11.07 28.20 6.23
C ILE A 39 10.64 29.68 6.25
N ASN A 40 11.47 30.58 5.71
CA ASN A 40 11.26 32.02 5.80
C ASN A 40 10.19 32.55 4.85
N SER A 41 9.82 31.79 3.81
CA SER A 41 8.80 32.18 2.84
C SER A 41 7.37 32.07 3.38
N TYR A 42 7.17 31.41 4.53
CA TYR A 42 5.85 31.21 5.13
C TYR A 42 5.56 32.28 6.19
N THR A 43 4.30 32.75 6.20
CA THR A 43 3.84 33.82 7.09
C THR A 43 3.28 33.27 8.40
N SER A 44 2.73 32.05 8.38
CA SER A 44 2.12 31.38 9.53
C SER A 44 2.60 29.93 9.66
N GLN A 45 2.74 29.45 10.90
CA GLN A 45 3.10 28.06 11.20
C GLN A 45 2.11 27.05 10.60
N THR A 46 0.81 27.37 10.62
CA THR A 46 -0.25 26.52 10.05
C THR A 46 -0.10 26.34 8.54
N GLU A 47 0.38 27.37 7.84
CA GLU A 47 0.58 27.33 6.38
C GLU A 47 1.75 26.41 6.01
N LEU A 48 2.83 26.48 6.79
CA LEU A 48 3.98 25.58 6.67
C LEU A 48 3.59 24.12 6.95
N ASP A 49 2.84 23.87 8.03
CA ASP A 49 2.41 22.53 8.39
C ASP A 49 1.48 21.90 7.33
N ASN A 50 0.58 22.71 6.75
CA ASN A 50 -0.27 22.26 5.64
C ASN A 50 0.55 21.90 4.40
N ALA A 51 1.53 22.73 4.03
CA ALA A 51 2.40 22.47 2.88
C ALA A 51 3.26 21.21 3.07
N LEU A 52 3.75 20.97 4.30
CA LEU A 52 4.51 19.78 4.66
C LEU A 52 3.63 18.52 4.69
N SER A 53 2.34 18.63 5.02
CA SER A 53 1.44 17.49 5.22
C SER A 53 0.78 16.93 3.94
N TYR A 54 0.62 17.74 2.89
CA TYR A 54 -0.14 17.41 1.65
C TYR A 54 0.04 15.97 1.08
N ASN A 55 1.26 15.46 0.93
CA ASN A 55 1.50 14.10 0.40
C ASN A 55 1.84 13.03 1.46
N LEU A 56 1.93 13.40 2.75
CA LEU A 56 2.18 12.43 3.82
C LEU A 56 0.96 11.55 4.08
N THR A 57 -0.25 12.12 3.95
CA THR A 57 -1.52 11.40 4.12
C THR A 57 -1.68 10.27 3.10
N THR A 58 -1.30 10.50 1.84
CA THR A 58 -1.37 9.45 0.79
C THR A 58 -0.44 8.28 1.12
N LEU A 59 0.79 8.56 1.56
CA LEU A 59 1.72 7.52 2.01
C LEU A 59 1.19 6.74 3.21
N TYR A 60 0.56 7.45 4.15
CA TYR A 60 -0.10 6.84 5.31
C TYR A 60 -1.20 5.86 4.89
N ILE A 61 -2.08 6.29 3.99
CA ILE A 61 -3.18 5.47 3.47
C ILE A 61 -2.63 4.23 2.77
N ILE A 62 -1.58 4.38 1.94
CA ILE A 62 -1.02 3.25 1.20
C ILE A 62 -0.39 2.21 2.14
N TYR A 63 0.49 2.62 3.06
CA TYR A 63 1.15 1.63 3.93
C TYR A 63 0.14 0.92 4.85
N SER A 64 -0.89 1.62 5.32
CA SER A 64 -1.89 1.06 6.23
C SER A 64 -2.86 0.13 5.52
N ASN A 65 -3.20 0.41 4.25
CA ASN A 65 -4.19 -0.38 3.51
C ASN A 65 -3.60 -1.48 2.62
N ALA A 66 -2.35 -1.37 2.17
CA ALA A 66 -1.72 -2.39 1.31
C ALA A 66 -1.73 -3.82 1.91
N PRO A 67 -1.51 -4.03 3.23
CA PRO A 67 -1.64 -5.36 3.83
C PRO A 67 -3.07 -5.90 3.76
N TYR A 68 -4.06 -5.03 3.95
CA TYR A 68 -5.48 -5.42 3.92
C TYR A 68 -5.94 -5.79 2.50
N VAL A 69 -5.40 -5.14 1.47
CA VAL A 69 -5.62 -5.54 0.08
C VAL A 69 -5.09 -6.95 -0.18
N GLY A 70 -3.88 -7.27 0.30
CA GLY A 70 -3.30 -8.62 0.20
C GLY A 70 -4.09 -9.68 0.98
N LEU A 71 -4.52 -9.35 2.21
CA LEU A 71 -5.37 -10.20 3.04
C LEU A 71 -6.70 -10.50 2.35
N LEU A 72 -7.37 -9.47 1.82
CA LEU A 72 -8.62 -9.61 1.07
C LEU A 72 -8.42 -10.55 -0.12
N GLY A 73 -7.29 -10.42 -0.84
CA GLY A 73 -6.95 -11.34 -1.91
C GLY A 73 -6.84 -12.79 -1.46
N THR A 74 -6.24 -13.02 -0.29
CA THR A 74 -6.13 -14.37 0.28
C THR A 74 -7.50 -14.94 0.65
N VAL A 75 -8.35 -14.14 1.29
CA VAL A 75 -9.72 -14.55 1.67
C VAL A 75 -10.51 -14.96 0.43
N ILE A 76 -10.46 -14.17 -0.64
CA ILE A 76 -11.22 -14.48 -1.85
C ILE A 76 -10.63 -15.70 -2.58
N GLY A 77 -9.30 -15.84 -2.65
CA GLY A 77 -8.65 -17.02 -3.24
C GLY A 77 -8.99 -18.33 -2.53
N ILE A 78 -9.04 -18.30 -1.18
CA ILE A 78 -9.50 -19.45 -0.38
C ILE A 78 -10.98 -19.74 -0.65
N MET A 79 -11.83 -18.72 -0.71
CA MET A 79 -13.26 -18.87 -0.98
C MET A 79 -13.53 -19.53 -2.34
N ILE A 80 -12.77 -19.15 -3.37
CA ILE A 80 -12.88 -19.75 -4.71
C ILE A 80 -12.40 -21.20 -4.70
N SER A 81 -11.30 -21.49 -4.01
CA SER A 81 -10.77 -22.86 -3.88
C SER A 81 -11.79 -23.79 -3.21
N PHE A 82 -12.47 -23.34 -2.16
CA PHE A 82 -13.54 -24.11 -1.51
C PHE A 82 -14.80 -24.24 -2.38
N TYR A 83 -15.14 -23.20 -3.15
CA TYR A 83 -16.26 -23.26 -4.07
C TYR A 83 -16.04 -24.32 -5.17
N ASP A 84 -14.86 -24.33 -5.79
CA ASP A 84 -14.51 -25.32 -6.82
C ASP A 84 -14.52 -26.75 -6.28
N MET A 85 -14.07 -26.95 -5.04
CA MET A 85 -14.14 -28.24 -4.34
C MET A 85 -15.58 -28.71 -4.13
N SER A 86 -16.53 -27.79 -3.91
CA SER A 86 -17.94 -28.15 -3.67
C SER A 86 -18.69 -28.59 -4.93
N ILE A 87 -18.24 -28.16 -6.11
CA ILE A 87 -18.86 -28.50 -7.40
C ILE A 87 -18.19 -29.73 -8.03
N SER A 88 -16.93 -29.99 -7.69
CA SER A 88 -16.16 -31.09 -8.26
C SER A 88 -16.61 -32.44 -7.69
N ALA A 89 -16.97 -33.38 -8.57
CA ALA A 89 -17.35 -34.75 -8.18
C ALA A 89 -16.18 -35.56 -7.60
N THR A 90 -14.95 -35.14 -7.84
CA THR A 90 -13.72 -35.74 -7.29
C THR A 90 -12.80 -34.64 -6.80
N ILE A 91 -12.29 -34.77 -5.57
CA ILE A 91 -11.40 -33.79 -4.96
C ILE A 91 -9.99 -34.00 -5.52
N ASP A 92 -9.52 -33.10 -6.39
CA ASP A 92 -8.11 -33.02 -6.76
C ASP A 92 -7.35 -32.14 -5.76
N VAL A 93 -6.71 -32.78 -4.78
CA VAL A 93 -5.92 -32.14 -3.74
C VAL A 93 -4.83 -31.22 -4.31
N LYS A 94 -4.24 -31.56 -5.48
CA LYS A 94 -3.19 -30.74 -6.09
C LYS A 94 -3.73 -29.38 -6.51
N SER A 95 -4.91 -29.35 -7.14
CA SER A 95 -5.56 -28.10 -7.58
C SER A 95 -5.86 -27.17 -6.41
N VAL A 96 -6.32 -27.71 -5.28
CA VAL A 96 -6.64 -26.94 -4.07
C VAL A 96 -5.37 -26.34 -3.45
N VAL A 97 -4.30 -27.13 -3.32
CA VAL A 97 -3.03 -26.65 -2.80
C VAL A 97 -2.45 -25.53 -3.67
N LEU A 98 -2.59 -25.62 -5.00
CA LEU A 98 -2.18 -24.57 -5.91
C LEU A 98 -2.99 -23.27 -5.72
N GLY A 99 -4.32 -23.37 -5.61
CA GLY A 99 -5.20 -22.21 -5.35
C GLY A 99 -4.87 -21.49 -4.04
N LEU A 100 -4.62 -22.26 -2.97
CA LEU A 100 -4.19 -21.72 -1.68
C LEU A 100 -2.81 -21.06 -1.75
N SER A 101 -1.87 -21.62 -2.51
CA SER A 101 -0.55 -21.03 -2.70
C SER A 101 -0.62 -19.66 -3.41
N LEU A 102 -1.48 -19.53 -4.43
CA LEU A 102 -1.70 -18.26 -5.12
C LEU A 102 -2.27 -17.19 -4.18
N ALA A 103 -3.26 -17.58 -3.37
CA ALA A 103 -3.84 -16.73 -2.34
C ALA A 103 -2.76 -16.18 -1.38
N LEU A 104 -1.83 -17.02 -0.92
CA LEU A 104 -0.72 -16.60 -0.05
C LEU A 104 0.26 -15.62 -0.71
N LYS A 105 0.48 -15.73 -2.03
CA LYS A 105 1.32 -14.77 -2.77
C LYS A 105 0.75 -13.36 -2.74
N ALA A 106 -0.58 -13.20 -2.78
CA ALA A 106 -1.23 -11.90 -2.69
C ALA A 106 -0.91 -11.17 -1.37
N THR A 107 -0.95 -11.88 -0.24
CA THR A 107 -0.56 -11.32 1.06
C THR A 107 0.92 -10.94 1.10
N ALA A 108 1.80 -11.81 0.59
CA ALA A 108 3.23 -11.52 0.55
C ALA A 108 3.54 -10.24 -0.24
N LEU A 109 2.86 -10.02 -1.37
CA LEU A 109 2.98 -8.80 -2.16
C LEU A 109 2.42 -7.57 -1.43
N GLY A 110 1.28 -7.70 -0.73
CA GLY A 110 0.72 -6.61 0.07
C GLY A 110 1.70 -6.12 1.14
N LEU A 111 2.37 -7.05 1.83
CA LEU A 111 3.42 -6.73 2.80
C LEU A 111 4.66 -6.11 2.15
N LEU A 112 5.06 -6.61 0.97
CA LEU A 112 6.19 -6.07 0.21
C LEU A 112 5.98 -4.61 -0.18
N VAL A 113 4.75 -4.17 -0.42
CA VAL A 113 4.40 -2.76 -0.68
C VAL A 113 4.30 -1.96 0.61
N ALA A 114 3.72 -2.54 1.66
CA ALA A 114 3.44 -1.85 2.92
C ALA A 114 4.71 -1.51 3.72
N ILE A 115 5.65 -2.45 3.84
CA ILE A 115 6.85 -2.28 4.69
C ILE A 115 7.73 -1.11 4.22
N PRO A 116 8.11 -1.01 2.93
CA PRO A 116 8.90 0.13 2.45
C PRO A 116 8.14 1.46 2.59
N SER A 117 6.83 1.45 2.31
CA SER A 117 5.98 2.64 2.43
C SER A 117 5.91 3.15 3.87
N LEU A 118 5.83 2.25 4.85
CA LEU A 118 5.85 2.59 6.28
C LEU A 118 7.20 3.21 6.70
N ILE A 119 8.32 2.61 6.27
CA ILE A 119 9.66 3.13 6.57
C ILE A 119 9.81 4.54 6.01
N ALA A 120 9.41 4.75 4.75
CA ALA A 120 9.50 6.06 4.10
C ALA A 120 8.58 7.09 4.76
N TYR A 121 7.35 6.73 5.11
CA TYR A 121 6.43 7.60 5.84
C TYR A 121 7.02 8.06 7.17
N ASN A 122 7.53 7.12 8.00
CA ASN A 122 8.11 7.45 9.30
C ASN A 122 9.33 8.37 9.18
N TYR A 123 10.18 8.14 8.17
CA TYR A 123 11.33 8.99 7.91
C TYR A 123 10.91 10.42 7.52
N LEU A 124 9.99 10.55 6.57
CA LEU A 124 9.49 11.85 6.08
C LEU A 124 8.71 12.59 7.17
N PHE A 125 7.88 11.89 7.95
CA PHE A 125 7.13 12.47 9.05
C PHE A 125 8.05 13.06 10.11
N ARG A 126 9.13 12.33 10.47
CA ARG A 126 10.15 12.86 11.38
C ARG A 126 10.84 14.11 10.81
N ALA A 127 11.19 14.10 9.52
CA ALA A 127 11.81 15.25 8.88
C ALA A 127 10.88 16.49 8.90
N VAL A 128 9.60 16.30 8.63
CA VAL A 128 8.58 17.37 8.70
C VAL A 128 8.48 17.96 10.11
N ASN A 129 8.38 17.13 11.15
CA ASN A 129 8.30 17.61 12.54
C ASN A 129 9.56 18.38 12.97
N LEU A 130 10.74 17.95 12.50
CA LEU A 130 11.99 18.68 12.75
C LEU A 130 12.04 20.04 12.04
N ILE A 131 11.43 20.18 10.86
CA ILE A 131 11.36 21.46 10.15
C ILE A 131 10.32 22.37 10.82
N SER A 132 9.14 21.83 11.15
CA SER A 132 8.08 22.58 11.84
C SER A 132 8.54 23.11 13.20
N SER A 133 9.24 22.30 14.01
CA SER A 133 9.80 22.76 15.29
C SER A 133 10.92 23.81 15.19
N ARG A 134 11.55 23.96 14.01
CA ARG A 134 12.54 25.02 13.75
C ARG A 134 11.90 26.35 13.37
N TYR A 135 10.59 26.38 13.09
CA TYR A 135 9.85 27.61 12.87
C TYR A 135 9.87 28.43 14.17
N LYS A 136 10.67 29.50 14.17
CA LYS A 136 10.71 30.50 15.23
C LYS A 136 10.40 31.83 14.57
N LYS A 137 9.13 32.22 14.59
CA LYS A 137 8.66 33.53 14.15
C LYS A 137 7.69 34.06 15.17
#